data_AF-A0A8C0T2F3-F1
#
_entry.id   AF-A0A8C0T2F3-F1
#
_cell.length_a   1.000
_cell.length_b   1.000
_cell.length_c   1.000
_cell.angle_alpha   90.00
_cell.angle_beta   90.00
_cell.angle_gamma   90.00
#
_symmetry.space_group_name_H-M   'P 1'
#
loop_
_entity.id
_entity.type
_entity.pdbx_description
1 polymer ?
#
loop_
_entity_poly.entity_id
_entity_poly.type
_entity_poly.pdbx_seq_one_letter_code
_entity_poly.pdbx_strand_id
1 'polypeptide(L)'
;LNCKSDFLAEYLRRVLQDLPSCPCAYPLEAEARAVSLQDERRGRSFRWRDASGPREHLDVYQPTARFCLRSLRSVESSTLAAQHCCYDAGSRLLTRGKGAGAPDLVSTDFSPELHFKVDTLPWILCKGDWSRYHAARPPNNGRACADNPPEEEYLAQLQEAKEY
;
A
#
# COMPACT_ATOMS: atom_id res chain seq x y z
N LEU A 1 7.95 -14.17 16.71
CA LEU A 1 7.52 -14.43 15.32
C LEU A 1 8.37 -13.57 14.41
N ASN A 2 9.20 -14.18 13.57
CA ASN A 2 10.08 -13.44 12.66
C ASN A 2 9.33 -13.26 11.34
N CYS A 3 8.90 -12.04 11.02
CA CYS A 3 8.21 -11.73 9.77
C CYS A 3 9.15 -11.74 8.55
N LYS A 4 10.44 -12.01 8.76
CA LYS A 4 11.44 -12.14 7.69
C LYS A 4 11.40 -13.55 7.09
N SER A 5 11.15 -13.61 5.79
CA SER A 5 11.26 -14.80 4.96
C SER A 5 12.02 -14.42 3.69
N ASP A 6 13.11 -15.13 3.39
CA ASP A 6 13.93 -14.85 2.20
C ASP A 6 13.14 -15.07 0.91
N PHE A 7 12.26 -16.07 0.90
CA PHE A 7 11.30 -16.30 -0.18
C PHE A 7 10.38 -15.10 -0.38
N LEU A 8 9.82 -14.56 0.70
CA LEU A 8 8.96 -13.38 0.63
C LEU A 8 9.75 -12.17 0.09
N ALA A 9 10.99 -11.99 0.52
CA ALA A 9 11.83 -10.89 0.05
C ALA A 9 12.15 -11.01 -1.45
N GLU A 10 12.47 -12.20 -1.95
CA GLU A 10 12.70 -12.43 -3.38
C GLU A 10 11.43 -12.25 -4.21
N TYR A 11 10.30 -12.79 -3.75
CA TYR A 11 9.02 -12.61 -4.41
C TYR A 11 8.60 -11.13 -4.46
N LEU A 12 8.78 -10.40 -3.35
CA LEU A 12 8.51 -8.97 -3.30
C LEU A 12 9.38 -8.17 -4.25
N ARG A 13 10.66 -8.52 -4.44
CA ARG A 13 11.51 -7.85 -5.44
C ARG A 13 10.90 -7.97 -6.83
N ARG A 14 10.38 -9.15 -7.20
CA ARG A 14 9.70 -9.34 -8.49
C ARG A 14 8.39 -8.57 -8.57
N VAL A 15 7.57 -8.62 -7.52
CA VAL A 15 6.31 -7.86 -7.45
C VAL A 15 6.56 -6.36 -7.60
N LEU A 16 7.51 -5.82 -6.85
CA LEU A 16 7.87 -4.40 -6.89
C LEU A 16 8.51 -3.98 -8.22
N GLN A 17 8.93 -4.91 -9.08
CA GLN A 17 9.36 -4.63 -10.46
C GLN A 17 8.18 -4.55 -11.44
N ASP A 18 7.06 -5.21 -11.17
CA ASP A 18 5.87 -5.16 -12.04
C ASP A 18 4.92 -4.01 -11.66
N LEU A 19 4.87 -3.67 -10.36
CA LEU A 19 3.93 -2.69 -9.83
C LEU A 19 4.29 -1.23 -10.15
N PRO A 20 3.28 -0.36 -10.35
CA PRO A 20 3.50 1.07 -10.52
C PRO A 20 3.88 1.77 -9.22
N SER A 21 4.54 2.92 -9.35
CA SER A 21 4.86 3.82 -8.25
C SER A 21 3.63 4.62 -7.81
N CYS A 22 3.45 4.79 -6.50
CA CYS A 22 2.32 5.55 -5.97
C CYS A 22 2.34 7.02 -6.45
N PRO A 23 1.22 7.54 -6.96
CA PRO A 23 1.05 8.98 -7.21
C PRO A 23 1.21 9.78 -5.91
N CYS A 24 1.85 10.94 -5.96
CA CYS A 24 2.05 11.79 -4.77
C CYS A 24 0.76 12.44 -4.25
N ALA A 25 -0.24 12.59 -5.12
CA ALA A 25 -1.55 13.09 -4.78
C ALA A 25 -2.64 12.12 -5.22
N TYR A 26 -3.72 12.03 -4.43
CA TYR A 26 -4.89 11.25 -4.78
C TYR A 26 -5.64 11.92 -5.97
N PRO A 27 -5.94 11.19 -7.05
CA PRO A 27 -6.72 11.70 -8.17
C PRO A 27 -8.21 11.65 -7.80
N LEU A 28 -8.85 12.81 -7.60
CA LEU A 28 -10.26 12.90 -7.16
C LEU A 28 -11.23 12.17 -8.11
N GLU A 29 -10.91 12.07 -9.40
CA GLU A 29 -11.72 11.33 -10.36
C GLU A 29 -11.80 9.82 -10.07
N ALA A 30 -10.86 9.28 -9.28
CA ALA A 30 -10.84 7.87 -8.90
C ALA A 30 -12.01 7.48 -8.00
N GLU A 31 -12.59 8.42 -7.25
CA GLU A 31 -13.78 8.18 -6.41
C GLU A 31 -14.98 7.72 -7.26
N ALA A 32 -15.10 8.25 -8.48
CA ALA A 32 -16.23 7.97 -9.35
C ALA A 32 -15.96 6.84 -10.34
N ARG A 33 -14.70 6.66 -10.78
CA ARG A 33 -14.34 5.70 -11.84
C ARG A 33 -12.87 5.31 -11.81
N ALA A 34 -12.53 4.23 -12.50
CA ALA A 34 -11.12 3.91 -12.72
C ALA A 34 -10.42 5.02 -13.56
N VAL A 35 -9.20 5.37 -13.18
CA VAL A 35 -8.36 6.38 -13.85
C VAL A 35 -7.11 5.73 -14.42
N SER A 36 -6.51 6.34 -15.45
CA SER A 36 -5.24 5.91 -16.03
C SER A 36 -4.18 6.96 -15.74
N LEU A 37 -3.12 6.58 -15.04
CA LEU A 37 -2.04 7.49 -14.64
C LEU A 37 -0.72 7.02 -15.21
N GLN A 38 0.05 7.95 -15.79
CA GLN A 38 1.40 7.69 -16.25
C GLN A 38 2.35 7.50 -15.06
N ASP A 39 3.18 6.47 -15.11
CA ASP A 39 4.32 6.29 -14.21
C ASP A 39 5.61 6.51 -15.00
N GLU A 40 6.21 7.69 -14.83
CA GLU A 40 7.40 8.11 -15.56
C GLU A 40 8.58 7.16 -15.36
N ARG A 41 8.71 6.55 -14.17
CA ARG A 41 9.79 5.58 -13.92
C ARG A 41 9.62 4.29 -14.70
N ARG A 42 8.39 3.98 -15.10
CA ARG A 42 8.04 2.78 -15.88
C ARG A 42 7.87 3.09 -17.36
N GLY A 43 7.77 4.36 -17.74
CA GLY A 43 7.50 4.79 -19.12
C GLY A 43 6.15 4.29 -19.65
N ARG A 44 5.19 3.96 -18.78
CA ARG A 44 3.85 3.48 -19.18
C ARG A 44 2.75 3.92 -18.20
N SER A 45 1.51 3.87 -18.67
CA SER A 45 0.34 4.18 -17.85
C SER A 45 -0.24 2.94 -17.18
N PHE A 46 -0.73 3.13 -15.97
CA PHE A 46 -1.38 2.10 -15.18
C PHE A 46 -2.79 2.55 -14.81
N ARG A 47 -3.71 1.60 -14.77
CA ARG A 47 -5.08 1.88 -14.32
C ARG A 47 -5.16 1.76 -12.81
N TRP A 48 -5.95 2.62 -12.20
CA TRP A 48 -6.17 2.71 -10.76
C TRP A 48 -7.65 2.84 -10.48
N ARG A 49 -8.07 2.47 -9.28
CA ARG A 49 -9.40 2.74 -8.76
C ARG A 49 -9.33 3.14 -7.30
N ASP A 50 -10.40 3.77 -6.81
CA ASP A 50 -10.58 3.98 -5.39
C ASP A 50 -10.60 2.66 -4.60
N ALA A 51 -9.97 2.71 -3.43
CA ALA A 51 -9.93 1.67 -2.41
C ALA A 51 -10.15 2.30 -1.02
N SER A 52 -11.08 3.25 -0.93
CA SER A 52 -11.41 3.98 0.30
C SER A 52 -12.72 3.50 0.93
N GLY A 53 -13.37 2.49 0.34
CA GLY A 53 -14.67 1.99 0.76
C GLY A 53 -14.62 1.20 2.09
N PRO A 54 -15.79 0.98 2.72
CA PRO A 54 -15.88 0.34 4.05
C PRO A 54 -15.34 -1.09 4.09
N ARG A 55 -15.23 -1.77 2.94
CA ARG A 55 -14.66 -3.13 2.84
C ARG A 55 -13.16 -3.18 3.09
N GLU A 56 -12.49 -2.04 3.00
CA GLU A 56 -11.05 -1.92 3.17
C GLU A 56 -10.66 -1.75 4.64
N HIS A 57 -11.63 -1.45 5.52
CA HIS A 57 -11.42 -1.29 6.97
C HIS A 57 -10.22 -0.39 7.30
N LEU A 58 -10.15 0.77 6.63
CA LEU A 58 -9.04 1.71 6.79
C LEU A 58 -8.88 2.16 8.26
N ASP A 59 -9.97 2.26 9.02
CA ASP A 59 -9.97 2.56 10.44
C ASP A 59 -9.17 1.55 11.29
N VAL A 60 -9.00 0.33 10.79
CA VAL A 60 -8.21 -0.73 11.43
C VAL A 60 -6.83 -0.82 10.81
N TYR A 61 -6.76 -0.98 9.48
CA TYR A 61 -5.53 -1.36 8.80
C TYR A 61 -4.67 -0.17 8.36
N GLN A 62 -5.27 1.02 8.19
CA GLN A 62 -4.60 2.27 7.81
C GLN A 62 -5.21 3.49 8.53
N PRO A 63 -5.21 3.55 9.88
CA PRO A 63 -6.08 4.43 10.66
C PRO A 63 -5.88 5.94 10.46
N THR A 64 -4.78 6.37 9.82
CA THR A 64 -4.53 7.79 9.47
C THR A 64 -4.78 8.10 7.98
N ALA A 65 -5.16 7.12 7.18
CA ALA A 65 -5.53 7.29 5.79
C ALA A 65 -6.98 7.78 5.66
N ARG A 66 -7.19 8.74 4.76
CA ARG A 66 -8.53 9.18 4.36
C ARG A 66 -8.97 8.58 3.04
N PHE A 67 -8.02 8.39 2.12
CA PHE A 67 -8.25 7.83 0.80
C PHE A 67 -7.20 6.76 0.52
N CYS A 68 -7.55 5.74 -0.27
CA CYS A 68 -6.58 4.84 -0.84
C CYS A 68 -6.90 4.54 -2.31
N LEU A 69 -5.86 4.22 -3.08
CA LEU A 69 -5.93 3.77 -4.46
C LEU A 69 -5.39 2.35 -4.56
N ARG A 70 -6.02 1.57 -5.43
CA ARG A 70 -5.50 0.26 -5.84
C ARG A 70 -5.21 0.26 -7.33
N SER A 71 -4.02 -0.17 -7.73
CA SER A 71 -3.70 -0.39 -9.14
C SER A 71 -4.49 -1.59 -9.64
N LEU A 72 -5.14 -1.44 -10.79
CA LEU A 72 -5.74 -2.56 -11.50
C LEU A 72 -4.66 -3.37 -12.19
N ARG A 73 -4.83 -4.69 -12.19
CA ARG A 73 -3.90 -5.60 -12.86
C ARG A 73 -3.91 -5.34 -14.37
N SER A 74 -2.72 -5.18 -14.96
CA SER A 74 -2.57 -5.18 -16.41
C SER A 74 -2.57 -6.62 -16.95
N VAL A 75 -2.95 -6.80 -18.21
CA VAL A 75 -2.88 -8.11 -18.89
C VAL A 75 -1.43 -8.60 -18.99
N GLU A 76 -0.48 -7.68 -19.04
CA GLU A 76 0.96 -7.93 -19.10
C GLU A 76 1.58 -8.28 -17.74
N SER A 77 0.83 -8.17 -16.64
CA SER A 77 1.35 -8.44 -15.29
C SER A 77 1.69 -9.91 -15.14
N SER A 78 2.92 -10.22 -14.74
CA SER A 78 3.36 -11.59 -14.48
C SER A 78 2.97 -12.08 -13.07
N THR A 79 2.39 -11.19 -12.26
CA THR A 79 2.02 -11.43 -10.86
C THR A 79 0.55 -11.13 -10.61
N LEU A 80 0.02 -11.71 -9.52
CA LEU A 80 -1.33 -11.45 -9.02
C LEU A 80 -1.42 -10.16 -8.18
N ALA A 81 -0.31 -9.46 -8.02
CA ALA A 81 -0.16 -8.35 -7.10
C ALA A 81 -0.92 -7.10 -7.55
N ALA A 82 -1.16 -6.21 -6.60
CA ALA A 82 -1.64 -4.86 -6.85
C ALA A 82 -0.90 -3.87 -5.95
N GLN A 83 -0.62 -2.68 -6.46
CA GLN A 83 -0.15 -1.59 -5.64
C GLN A 83 -1.32 -0.98 -4.89
N HIS A 84 -1.20 -0.87 -3.57
CA HIS A 84 -2.10 -0.10 -2.72
C HIS A 84 -1.35 1.15 -2.21
N CYS A 85 -1.97 2.32 -2.36
CA CYS A 85 -1.41 3.61 -1.97
C CYS A 85 -2.43 4.34 -1.13
N CYS A 86 -2.06 4.85 0.03
CA CYS A 86 -2.99 5.56 0.92
C CYS A 86 -2.55 7.00 1.13
N TYR A 87 -3.52 7.86 1.40
CA TYR A 87 -3.39 9.31 1.38
C TYR A 87 -4.03 9.91 2.61
N ASP A 88 -3.45 11.00 3.11
CA ASP A 88 -4.01 11.77 4.21
C ASP A 88 -5.27 12.55 3.79
N ALA A 89 -5.89 13.25 4.74
CA ALA A 89 -7.07 14.10 4.47
C ALA A 89 -6.79 15.24 3.48
N GLY A 90 -5.53 15.64 3.32
CA GLY A 90 -5.06 16.60 2.32
C GLY A 90 -4.78 15.97 0.95
N SER A 91 -5.17 14.71 0.73
CA SER A 91 -4.93 13.97 -0.51
C SER A 91 -3.45 13.75 -0.83
N ARG A 92 -2.54 13.83 0.17
CA ARG A 92 -1.10 13.61 -0.01
C ARG A 92 -0.74 12.18 0.34
N LEU A 93 0.10 11.55 -0.47
CA LEU A 93 0.56 10.18 -0.26
C LEU A 93 1.14 10.03 1.15
N LEU A 94 0.69 9.04 1.90
CA LEU A 94 1.31 8.59 3.14
C LEU A 94 2.50 7.70 2.76
N THR A 95 3.69 8.28 2.78
CA THR A 95 4.94 7.61 2.39
C THR A 95 5.49 6.72 3.50
N ARG A 96 5.02 6.91 4.74
CA ARG A 96 5.41 6.16 5.94
C ARG A 96 4.32 6.22 7.02
N GLY A 97 4.57 5.59 8.15
CA GLY A 97 3.66 5.60 9.31
C GLY A 97 2.53 4.58 9.20
N LYS A 98 1.62 4.60 10.18
CA LYS A 98 0.58 3.58 10.37
C LYS A 98 -0.57 3.62 9.36
N GLY A 99 -0.75 4.72 8.65
CA GLY A 99 -1.75 4.85 7.57
C GLY A 99 -1.18 4.62 6.16
N ALA A 100 0.13 4.38 6.01
CA ALA A 100 0.69 4.15 4.69
C ALA A 100 0.17 2.83 4.09
N GLY A 101 -0.10 2.85 2.78
CA GLY A 101 -0.44 1.65 2.03
C GLY A 101 0.79 0.78 1.77
N ALA A 102 0.58 -0.50 1.50
CA ALA A 102 1.63 -1.45 1.13
C ALA A 102 1.20 -2.27 -0.08
N PRO A 103 2.12 -2.80 -0.91
CA PRO A 103 1.72 -3.65 -2.03
C PRO A 103 0.98 -4.92 -1.57
N ASP A 104 -0.12 -5.24 -2.24
CA ASP A 104 -0.85 -6.49 -2.11
C ASP A 104 -0.14 -7.56 -2.96
N LEU A 105 0.19 -8.72 -2.39
CA LEU A 105 0.72 -9.85 -3.15
C LEU A 105 -0.37 -10.51 -4.00
N VAL A 106 -1.61 -10.44 -3.54
CA VAL A 106 -2.80 -10.87 -4.28
C VAL A 106 -3.82 -9.74 -4.28
N SER A 107 -4.14 -9.24 -5.47
CA SER A 107 -5.19 -8.24 -5.64
C SER A 107 -6.53 -8.76 -5.15
N THR A 108 -7.27 -7.92 -4.43
CA THR A 108 -8.68 -8.16 -4.07
C THR A 108 -9.54 -8.48 -5.30
N ASP A 109 -9.18 -7.98 -6.49
CA ASP A 109 -9.90 -8.24 -7.74
C ASP A 109 -9.65 -9.64 -8.30
N PHE A 110 -8.56 -10.26 -7.89
CA PHE A 110 -8.29 -11.65 -8.23
C PHE A 110 -9.03 -12.58 -7.27
N SER A 111 -8.83 -12.41 -5.97
CA SER A 111 -9.49 -13.21 -4.96
C SER A 111 -9.47 -12.48 -3.61
N PRO A 112 -10.62 -12.02 -3.11
CA PRO A 112 -10.72 -11.42 -1.78
C PRO A 112 -10.28 -12.36 -0.66
N GLU A 113 -10.57 -13.66 -0.79
CA GLU A 113 -10.21 -14.66 0.23
C GLU A 113 -8.69 -14.89 0.29
N LEU A 114 -8.03 -15.00 -0.87
CA LEU A 114 -6.58 -15.15 -0.92
C LEU A 114 -5.88 -13.87 -0.48
N HIS A 115 -6.38 -12.70 -0.90
CA HIS A 115 -5.92 -11.40 -0.40
C HIS A 115 -5.98 -11.35 1.12
N PHE A 116 -7.11 -11.73 1.73
CA PHE A 116 -7.23 -11.75 3.18
C PHE A 116 -6.18 -12.66 3.84
N LYS A 117 -6.00 -13.89 3.34
CA LYS A 117 -5.06 -14.86 3.90
C LYS A 117 -3.59 -14.45 3.73
N VAL A 118 -3.24 -13.84 2.60
CA VAL A 118 -1.85 -13.55 2.22
C VAL A 118 -1.42 -12.14 2.61
N ASP A 119 -2.34 -11.16 2.58
CA ASP A 119 -2.03 -9.75 2.75
C ASP A 119 -2.55 -9.19 4.08
N THR A 120 -3.79 -9.49 4.46
CA THR A 120 -4.40 -8.97 5.70
C THR A 120 -4.00 -9.76 6.94
N LEU A 121 -4.03 -11.10 6.89
CA LEU A 121 -3.76 -11.95 8.05
C LEU A 121 -2.34 -11.75 8.64
N PRO A 122 -1.26 -11.59 7.84
CA PRO A 122 0.05 -11.25 8.41
C PRO A 122 0.07 -9.93 9.18
N TRP A 123 -0.69 -8.92 8.75
CA TRP A 123 -0.84 -7.67 9.50
C TRP A 123 -1.52 -7.93 10.85
N ILE A 124 -2.60 -8.72 10.87
CA ILE A 124 -3.32 -9.12 12.09
C ILE A 124 -2.39 -9.89 13.05
N LEU A 125 -1.57 -10.80 12.52
CA LEU A 125 -0.60 -11.58 13.30
C LEU A 125 0.53 -10.73 13.89
N CYS A 126 0.81 -9.56 13.30
CA CYS A 126 1.71 -8.57 13.89
C CYS A 126 1.05 -7.79 15.04
N LYS A 127 -0.19 -8.12 15.44
CA LYS A 127 -0.92 -7.54 16.58
C LYS A 127 -1.02 -6.01 16.57
N GLY A 128 -1.02 -5.39 15.39
CA GLY A 128 -1.05 -3.94 15.25
C GLY A 128 0.33 -3.26 15.24
N ASP A 129 1.43 -4.00 15.41
CA ASP A 129 2.78 -3.50 15.10
C ASP A 129 2.96 -3.40 13.57
N TRP A 130 2.36 -2.35 13.02
CA TRP A 130 2.45 -1.99 11.61
C TRP A 130 3.91 -1.81 11.15
N SER A 131 4.84 -1.49 12.06
CA SER A 131 6.24 -1.24 11.72
C SER A 131 6.94 -2.52 11.25
N ARG A 132 6.62 -3.67 11.86
CA ARG A 132 7.09 -4.98 11.40
C ARG A 132 6.50 -5.38 10.06
N TYR A 133 5.21 -5.09 9.86
CA TYR A 133 4.55 -5.34 8.59
C TYR A 133 5.21 -4.51 7.47
N HIS A 134 5.41 -3.20 7.69
CA HIS A 134 6.07 -2.32 6.72
C HIS A 134 7.56 -2.63 6.52
N ALA A 135 8.25 -3.17 7.52
CA ALA A 135 9.62 -3.65 7.35
C ALA A 135 9.70 -4.83 6.35
N ALA A 136 8.68 -5.68 6.31
CA ALA A 136 8.57 -6.76 5.33
C ALA A 136 7.99 -6.28 3.99
N ARG A 137 7.04 -5.34 4.02
CA ARG A 137 6.31 -4.82 2.85
C ARG A 137 6.29 -3.29 2.88
N PRO A 138 7.37 -2.65 2.41
CA PRO A 138 7.51 -1.21 2.55
C PRO A 138 6.46 -0.45 1.71
N PRO A 139 5.94 0.67 2.23
CA PRO A 139 5.18 1.62 1.42
C PRO A 139 5.95 2.06 0.18
N ASN A 140 5.22 2.31 -0.91
CA ASN A 140 5.83 2.67 -2.19
C ASN A 140 5.93 4.20 -2.31
N ASN A 141 7.12 4.77 -2.10
CA ASN A 141 7.44 6.14 -2.46
C ASN A 141 8.29 6.22 -3.75
N GLY A 142 7.91 5.42 -4.75
CA GLY A 142 8.63 5.32 -6.00
C GLY A 142 8.66 6.62 -6.81
N ARG A 143 7.89 7.66 -6.48
CA ARG A 143 7.94 8.96 -7.16
C ARG A 143 8.72 10.03 -6.41
N ALA A 144 9.36 9.68 -5.29
CA ALA A 144 10.08 10.63 -4.43
C ALA A 144 9.18 11.80 -3.96
N CYS A 145 7.97 11.47 -3.53
CA CYS A 145 7.06 12.40 -2.89
C CYS A 145 7.66 12.87 -1.56
N ALA A 146 7.26 14.07 -1.11
CA ALA A 146 7.63 14.59 0.20
C ALA A 146 7.21 13.61 1.30
N ASP A 147 8.04 13.52 2.33
CA ASP A 147 7.76 12.63 3.46
C ASP A 147 6.47 13.01 4.17
N ASN A 148 5.62 12.01 4.39
CA ASN A 148 4.33 12.17 5.05
C ASN A 148 3.98 10.89 5.83
N PRO A 149 3.77 10.97 7.15
CA PRO A 149 3.81 12.18 7.99
C PRO A 149 5.24 12.74 8.16
N PRO A 150 5.40 13.97 8.73
CA PRO A 150 6.68 14.52 9.14
C PRO A 150 7.44 13.61 10.11
N GLU A 151 8.75 13.82 10.26
CA GLU A 151 9.63 12.89 10.97
C GLU A 151 9.23 12.71 12.44
N GLU A 152 8.92 13.81 13.12
CA GLU A 152 8.47 13.80 14.52
C GLU A 152 7.24 12.91 14.73
N GLU A 153 6.22 13.08 13.91
CA GLU A 153 5.00 12.27 13.99
C GLU A 153 5.26 10.81 13.62
N TYR A 154 6.09 10.55 12.62
CA TYR A 154 6.50 9.19 12.26
C TYR A 154 7.22 8.47 13.42
N LEU A 155 8.13 9.17 14.11
CA LEU A 155 8.82 8.62 15.27
C LEU A 155 7.87 8.37 16.45
N ALA A 156 6.91 9.26 16.68
CA ALA A 156 5.87 9.05 17.69
C ALA A 156 5.02 7.80 17.39
N GLN A 157 4.58 7.63 16.13
CA GLN A 157 3.85 6.43 15.70
C GLN A 157 4.68 5.15 15.83
N LEU A 158 5.99 5.22 15.57
CA LEU A 158 6.89 4.07 15.73
C LEU A 158 7.09 3.69 17.19
N GLN A 159 7.11 4.68 18.10
CA GLN A 159 7.22 4.43 19.53
C GLN A 159 5.96 3.72 20.05
N GLU A 160 4.78 4.22 19.66
CA GLU A 160 3.48 3.61 19.96
C GLU A 160 3.40 2.14 19.47
N ALA A 161 3.90 1.86 18.25
CA ALA A 161 3.87 0.52 17.67
C ALA A 161 4.67 -0.53 18.44
N LYS A 162 5.76 -0.12 19.11
CA LYS A 162 6.65 -1.01 19.86
C LYS A 162 6.09 -1.42 21.22
N GLU A 163 5.01 -0.77 21.66
CA GLU A 163 4.36 -1.04 22.94
C GLU A 163 3.37 -2.23 22.87
N TYR A 164 3.21 -2.85 21.68
CA TYR A 164 2.34 -4.00 21.38
C TYR A 164 3.13 -5.27 20.97
#